data_AF-X1REJ0-F1
#
_entry.id   AF-X1REJ0-F1
#
_cell.length_a   1.000
_cell.length_b   1.000
_cell.length_c   1.000
_cell.angle_alpha   90.00
_cell.angle_beta   90.00
_cell.angle_gamma   90.00
#
_symmetry.space_group_name_H-M   'P 1'
#
loop_
_entity.id
_entity.type
_entity.pdbx_description
1 polymer ?
#
loop_
_entity_poly.entity_id
_entity_poly.type
_entity_poly.pdbx_seq_one_letter_code
_entity_poly.pdbx_strand_id
1 'polypeptide(L)'
;CTYCGRCAEVCAYNAIAVLPDQVLVFAELCHGCGACSYLCPEKAISERARETGVVEQGHADGIEFVQGRLTIGEAMATPVIRQVKEQANADGVVIIDVPPGTSC
;
A
#
# COMPACT_ATOMS: atom_id res chain seq x y z
N CYS A 1 7.11 1.94 24.53
CA CYS A 1 7.90 0.96 23.76
C CYS A 1 8.95 0.39 24.70
N THR A 2 9.05 -0.94 24.78
CA THR A 2 10.02 -1.67 25.63
C THR A 2 11.02 -2.46 24.79
N TYR A 3 11.07 -2.22 23.47
CA TYR A 3 11.94 -2.92 22.52
C TYR A 3 11.79 -4.45 22.50
N CYS A 4 10.60 -4.97 22.82
CA CYS A 4 10.35 -6.41 22.96
C CYS A 4 10.34 -7.24 21.65
N GLY A 5 10.55 -6.62 20.48
CA GLY A 5 10.67 -7.35 19.21
C GLY A 5 9.36 -7.80 18.54
N ARG A 6 8.25 -7.96 19.28
CA ARG A 6 6.98 -8.49 18.74
C ARG A 6 6.49 -7.85 17.44
N CYS A 7 6.64 -6.53 17.29
CA CYS A 7 6.24 -5.82 16.07
C CYS A 7 7.06 -6.23 14.83
N ALA A 8 8.33 -6.58 15.01
CA ALA A 8 9.18 -7.10 13.95
C ALA A 8 8.84 -8.57 13.63
N GLU A 9 8.60 -9.39 14.65
CA GLU A 9 8.24 -10.82 14.49
C GLU A 9 6.98 -11.03 13.64
N VAL A 10 5.98 -10.16 13.82
CA VAL A 10 4.70 -10.26 13.10
C VAL A 10 4.73 -9.60 11.72
N CYS A 11 5.82 -8.90 11.38
CA CYS A 11 5.94 -8.16 10.13
C CYS A 11 6.37 -9.10 9.00
N ALA A 12 5.41 -9.62 8.24
CA ALA A 12 5.66 -10.50 7.09
C ALA A 12 6.57 -9.87 6.01
N TYR A 13 6.72 -8.55 6.01
CA TYR A 13 7.48 -7.78 5.01
C TYR A 13 8.81 -7.26 5.53
N ASN A 14 9.20 -7.60 6.78
CA ASN A 14 10.44 -7.15 7.40
C ASN A 14 10.63 -5.62 7.40
N ALA A 15 9.53 -4.87 7.48
CA ALA A 15 9.53 -3.41 7.49
C ALA A 15 9.95 -2.80 8.83
N ILE A 16 10.18 -3.62 9.85
CA ILE A 16 10.54 -3.18 11.21
C ILE A 16 11.74 -3.99 11.69
N ALA A 17 12.78 -3.31 12.15
CA ALA A 17 13.90 -3.91 12.87
C ALA A 17 14.00 -3.32 14.27
N VAL A 18 14.12 -4.17 15.28
CA VAL A 18 14.24 -3.75 16.69
C VAL A 18 15.68 -3.99 17.16
N LEU A 19 16.31 -2.92 17.63
CA LEU A 19 17.64 -2.89 18.22
C LEU A 19 17.51 -2.67 19.75
N PRO A 20 18.59 -2.85 20.54
CA PRO A 20 18.52 -2.77 21.99
C PRO A 20 17.90 -1.48 22.55
N ASP A 21 18.07 -0.36 21.87
CA ASP A 21 17.67 0.98 22.30
C ASP A 21 16.90 1.79 21.23
N GLN A 22 16.61 1.19 20.07
CA GLN A 22 15.91 1.88 18.99
C GLN A 22 15.09 0.91 18.11
N VAL A 23 14.12 1.47 17.39
CA VAL A 23 13.35 0.74 16.36
C VAL A 23 13.53 1.45 15.03
N LEU A 24 13.94 0.69 14.01
CA LEU A 24 14.02 1.16 12.64
C LEU A 24 12.78 0.72 11.88
N VAL A 25 12.17 1.65 11.14
CA VAL A 25 11.01 1.40 10.27
C VAL A 25 11.39 1.73 8.84
N PHE A 26 11.27 0.75 7.95
CA PHE A 26 11.48 0.88 6.52
C PHE A 26 10.11 1.10 5.87
N ALA A 27 9.73 2.36 5.68
CA ALA A 27 8.39 2.73 5.24
C ALA A 27 8.06 2.18 3.84
N GLU A 28 9.08 2.00 3.00
CA GLU A 28 9.00 1.50 1.63
C GLU A 28 8.63 0.00 1.58
N LEU A 29 8.94 -0.75 2.64
CA LEU A 29 8.58 -2.16 2.80
C LEU A 29 7.27 -2.34 3.59
N CYS A 30 6.73 -1.27 4.16
CA CYS A 30 5.56 -1.35 5.01
C CYS A 30 4.29 -1.51 4.18
N HIS A 31 3.56 -2.59 4.43
CA HIS A 31 2.32 -2.86 3.69
C HIS A 31 1.04 -2.28 4.31
N GLY A 32 1.16 -1.48 5.37
CA GLY A 32 -0.01 -0.84 6.00
C GLY A 32 -1.04 -1.83 6.57
N CYS A 33 -0.66 -3.08 6.85
CA CYS A 33 -1.59 -4.12 7.30
C CYS A 33 -2.03 -4.00 8.77
N GLY A 34 -1.44 -3.09 9.55
CA GLY A 34 -1.81 -2.83 10.94
C GLY A 34 -1.40 -3.89 11.97
N ALA A 35 -0.85 -5.04 11.55
CA ALA A 35 -0.52 -6.15 12.46
C ALA A 35 0.43 -5.74 13.60
N CYS A 36 1.45 -4.94 13.29
CA CYS A 36 2.41 -4.44 14.27
C CYS A 36 1.76 -3.50 15.30
N SER A 37 0.82 -2.65 14.86
CA SER A 37 0.03 -1.76 15.72
C SER A 37 -0.87 -2.57 16.66
N TYR A 38 -1.62 -3.51 16.09
CA TYR A 38 -2.57 -4.34 16.82
C TYR A 38 -1.91 -5.23 17.89
N LEU A 39 -0.74 -5.82 17.58
CA LEU A 39 -0.07 -6.79 18.46
C LEU A 39 0.96 -6.16 19.41
N CYS A 40 1.18 -4.84 19.35
CA CYS A 40 2.11 -4.17 20.25
C CYS A 40 1.52 -4.09 21.67
N PRO A 41 2.09 -4.78 22.68
CA PRO A 41 1.55 -4.76 24.05
C PRO A 41 1.64 -3.36 24.68
N GLU A 42 2.64 -2.57 24.26
CA GLU A 42 2.88 -1.21 24.73
C GLU A 42 2.04 -0.15 24.01
N LYS A 43 1.26 -0.54 22.98
CA LYS A 43 0.54 0.38 22.09
C LYS A 43 1.42 1.52 21.56
N ALA A 44 2.69 1.21 21.28
CA ALA A 44 3.70 2.20 20.94
C ALA A 44 3.73 2.57 19.44
N ILE A 45 2.89 1.94 18.62
CA ILE A 45 2.81 2.12 17.18
C ILE A 45 1.49 2.80 16.85
N SER A 46 1.53 3.76 15.92
CA SER A 46 0.35 4.43 15.39
C SER A 46 0.37 4.37 13.87
N GLU A 47 -0.82 4.32 13.29
CA GLU A 47 -1.01 4.33 11.84
C GLU A 47 -1.31 5.74 11.37
N ARG A 48 -0.80 6.09 10.19
CA ARG A 48 -1.05 7.38 9.54
C ARG A 48 -1.45 7.16 8.09
N ALA A 49 -2.33 8.01 7.59
CA ALA A 49 -2.60 8.07 6.16
C ALA A 49 -1.32 8.46 5.41
N ARG A 50 -1.09 7.82 4.27
CA ARG A 50 -0.01 8.11 3.35
C ARG A 50 -0.56 8.06 1.93
N GLU A 51 -0.24 9.08 1.14
CA GLU A 51 -0.54 9.08 -0.28
C GLU A 51 0.44 8.18 -1.03
N THR A 52 -0.08 7.15 -1.69
CA THR A 52 0.71 6.18 -2.48
C THR A 52 0.58 6.41 -3.98
N GLY A 53 -0.32 7.31 -4.39
CA GLY A 53 -0.52 7.71 -5.77
C GLY A 53 -1.85 8.42 -5.96
N VAL A 54 -2.20 8.62 -7.23
CA VAL A 54 -3.44 9.25 -7.68
C VAL A 54 -4.15 8.36 -8.69
N VAL A 55 -5.48 8.46 -8.73
CA VAL A 55 -6.31 7.90 -9.80
C VAL A 55 -6.78 9.05 -10.67
N GLU A 56 -6.56 8.92 -11.98
CA GLU A 56 -6.93 9.91 -12.97
C GLU A 56 -7.96 9.32 -13.92
N GLN A 57 -8.91 10.15 -14.35
CA GLN A 57 -10.02 9.74 -15.21
C GLN A 57 -10.17 10.73 -16.36
N GLY A 58 -10.61 10.23 -17.51
CA GLY A 58 -10.90 11.03 -18.69
C GLY A 58 -11.88 10.33 -19.62
N HIS A 59 -12.46 11.09 -20.54
CA HIS A 59 -13.36 10.57 -21.56
C HIS A 59 -13.09 11.26 -22.89
N ALA A 60 -12.95 10.48 -23.96
CA ALA A 60 -12.78 10.97 -25.32
C ALA A 60 -13.33 9.95 -26.32
N ASP A 61 -14.00 10.42 -27.38
CA ASP A 61 -14.50 9.58 -28.48
C ASP A 61 -15.32 8.34 -28.05
N GLY A 62 -16.09 8.47 -26.97
CA GLY A 62 -16.90 7.38 -26.42
C GLY A 62 -16.11 6.36 -25.58
N ILE A 63 -14.82 6.59 -25.33
CA ILE A 63 -13.95 5.75 -24.50
C ILE A 63 -13.79 6.39 -23.12
N GLU A 64 -14.12 5.65 -22.08
CA GLU A 64 -13.76 5.99 -20.70
C GLU A 64 -12.34 5.48 -20.41
N PHE A 65 -11.48 6.37 -19.90
CA PHE A 65 -10.11 6.06 -19.54
C PHE A 65 -9.89 6.30 -18.05
N VAL A 66 -9.32 5.30 -17.37
CA VAL A 66 -8.94 5.38 -15.96
C VAL A 66 -7.52 4.87 -15.82
N GLN A 67 -6.66 5.63 -15.14
CA GLN A 67 -5.31 5.19 -14.83
C GLN A 67 -4.93 5.45 -13.38
N GLY A 68 -4.04 4.61 -12.87
CA GLY A 68 -3.40 4.79 -11.58
C GLY A 68 -1.97 5.27 -11.78
N ARG A 69 -1.58 6.34 -11.09
CA ARG A 69 -0.22 6.87 -11.10
C ARG A 69 0.35 6.86 -9.69
N LEU A 70 1.43 6.11 -9.49
CA LEU A 70 2.07 6.00 -8.18
C LEU A 70 2.91 7.23 -7.84
N THR A 71 3.05 7.50 -6.55
CA THR A 71 4.04 8.44 -6.03
C THR A 71 5.45 7.91 -6.35
N ILE A 72 6.39 8.80 -6.66
CA ILE A 72 7.79 8.41 -6.97
C ILE A 72 8.39 7.65 -5.77
N GLY A 73 8.94 6.47 -6.04
CA GLY A 73 9.53 5.59 -5.02
C GLY A 73 8.52 4.72 -4.27
N GLU A 74 7.23 4.77 -4.62
CA GLU A 74 6.24 3.84 -4.07
C GLU A 74 6.43 2.44 -4.63
N ALA A 75 6.65 1.47 -3.76
CA ALA A 75 6.76 0.06 -4.12
C ALA A 75 5.40 -0.63 -4.17
N MET A 76 4.42 -0.12 -3.43
CA MET A 76 3.09 -0.72 -3.33
C MET A 76 2.11 -0.13 -4.34
N ALA A 77 1.82 -0.89 -5.41
CA ALA A 77 0.81 -0.52 -6.39
C ALA A 77 -0.64 -0.89 -6.00
N THR A 78 -0.81 -1.89 -5.12
CA THR A 78 -2.10 -2.55 -4.86
C THR A 78 -3.25 -1.60 -4.45
N PRO A 79 -3.07 -0.61 -3.56
CA PRO A 79 -4.14 0.31 -3.19
C PRO A 79 -4.65 1.12 -4.37
N VAL A 80 -3.74 1.60 -5.23
CA VAL A 80 -4.09 2.39 -6.42
C VAL A 80 -4.75 1.50 -7.46
N ILE A 81 -4.23 0.29 -7.70
CA ILE A 81 -4.85 -0.70 -8.60
C ILE A 81 -6.29 -1.01 -8.18
N ARG A 82 -6.54 -1.21 -6.88
CA ARG A 82 -7.88 -1.46 -6.36
C ARG A 82 -8.83 -0.30 -6.68
N GLN A 83 -8.38 0.93 -6.43
CA GLN A 83 -9.19 2.12 -6.73
C GLN A 83 -9.45 2.32 -8.22
N VAL A 84 -8.48 2.02 -9.10
CA VAL A 84 -8.67 2.07 -10.56
C VAL A 84 -9.75 1.07 -10.98
N LYS A 85 -9.70 -0.17 -10.47
CA LYS A 85 -10.67 -1.21 -10.79
C LYS A 85 -12.09 -0.91 -10.30
N GLU A 86 -12.22 -0.19 -9.18
CA GLU A 86 -13.52 0.26 -8.67
C GLU A 86 -14.22 1.27 -9.62
N GLN A 87 -13.48 1.92 -10.52
CA GLN A 87 -14.04 2.84 -11.53
C GLN A 87 -14.42 2.13 -12.84
N ALA A 88 -14.13 0.84 -12.98
CA ALA A 88 -14.44 0.12 -14.21
C ALA A 88 -15.95 -0.05 -14.37
N ASN A 89 -16.49 0.38 -15.51
CA ASN A 89 -17.90 0.19 -15.84
C ASN A 89 -18.15 -1.26 -16.27
N ALA A 90 -19.02 -1.97 -15.54
CA ALA A 90 -19.31 -3.38 -15.78
C ALA A 90 -20.23 -3.64 -16.98
N ASP A 91 -20.88 -2.59 -17.52
CA ASP A 91 -21.88 -2.71 -18.58
C ASP A 91 -21.29 -2.70 -20.00
N GLY A 92 -19.96 -2.65 -20.13
CA GLY A 92 -19.23 -2.57 -21.40
C GLY A 92 -18.00 -3.46 -21.49
N VAL A 93 -17.24 -3.32 -22.58
CA VAL A 93 -15.94 -4.00 -22.73
C VAL A 93 -14.87 -3.20 -22.01
N VAL A 94 -14.24 -3.82 -21.01
CA VAL A 94 -13.12 -3.21 -20.26
C VAL A 94 -11.82 -3.87 -20.67
N ILE A 95 -10.85 -3.06 -21.10
CA ILE A 95 -9.47 -3.49 -21.38
C ILE A 95 -8.59 -3.02 -20.23
N ILE A 96 -7.88 -3.95 -19.58
CA ILE A 96 -6.98 -3.64 -18.48
C ILE A 96 -5.55 -3.93 -18.95
N ASP A 97 -4.74 -2.88 -19.04
CA ASP A 97 -3.31 -2.98 -19.30
C ASP A 97 -2.54 -2.93 -17.97
N VAL A 98 -1.56 -3.82 -17.79
CA VAL A 98 -0.91 -4.07 -16.50
C VAL A 98 0.59 -4.34 -16.69
N PRO A 99 1.48 -3.64 -15.96
CA PRO A 99 2.91 -3.94 -15.98
C PRO A 99 3.20 -5.29 -15.28
N PRO A 100 4.19 -6.06 -15.77
CA PRO A 100 4.53 -7.36 -15.19
C PRO A 100 4.92 -7.24 -13.71
N GLY A 101 4.52 -8.23 -12.91
CA GLY A 101 4.87 -8.29 -11.49
C GLY A 101 3.96 -7.48 -10.56
N THR A 102 2.95 -6.79 -11.10
CA THR A 102 1.87 -6.24 -10.29
C THR A 102 0.76 -7.29 -10.14
N SER A 103 0.37 -7.62 -8.91
CA SER A 103 -0.65 -8.63 -8.59
C SER A 103 -2.07 -8.12 -8.93
N CYS A 104 -2.29 -7.79 -10.21
CA CYS A 104 -3.58 -7.41 -10.77
C CYS A 104 -4.52 -8.60 -10.83
#